data_AF-A0A345QN86-F1
#
_entry.id   AF-A0A345QN86-F1
#
_cell.length_a   1.000
_cell.length_b   1.000
_cell.length_c   1.000
_cell.angle_alpha   90.00
_cell.angle_beta   90.00
_cell.angle_gamma   90.00
#
_symmetry.space_group_name_H-M   'P 1'
#
loop_
_entity.id
_entity.type
_entity.pdbx_description
1 polymer ?
#
loop_
_entity_poly.entity_id
_entity_poly.type
_entity_poly.pdbx_seq_one_letter_code
_entity_poly.pdbx_strand_id
1 'polypeptide(L)'
;MADEQAMSGNGQDLRIFELHLMARAEIALGETCIEAQSYYNELRGLAQRQHTRAWLEASIMLAAIAKIRPSKAISNMMKLRALHENSNTQAEFNVFETQIKDYLAPLILTNHGYREEIFATADHDAIWVQVDIHLRTLRRAGYEVFLNSGTLLGIVRDAQLIDHDDDVDLAIMLWANSAEEAAEEWTALRAKLIAHDLFEADVPGMPGIYKLRRAGTIEIDLFPAWLQDDRVFVYPHTSGGLAAEDVLPLQPCRLTGQALPAFPERMLAENYGPGWETPDPLFKFPWAAANKRFAPFLESLG
;
A
#
# COMPACT_ATOMS: atom_id res chain seq x y z
N MET A 1 -33.92 29.13 6.96
CA MET A 1 -32.75 28.64 7.73
C MET A 1 -32.96 27.24 8.33
N ALA A 2 -33.96 26.97 9.17
CA ALA A 2 -34.20 25.60 9.67
C ALA A 2 -34.82 24.65 8.61
N ASP A 3 -35.75 25.14 7.79
CA ASP A 3 -36.38 24.35 6.71
C ASP A 3 -35.44 24.07 5.52
N GLU A 4 -34.52 24.99 5.19
CA GLU A 4 -33.53 24.77 4.12
C GLU A 4 -32.51 23.68 4.50
N GLN A 5 -32.14 23.57 5.78
CA GLN A 5 -31.22 22.54 6.27
C GLN A 5 -31.88 21.16 6.36
N ALA A 6 -33.19 21.09 6.64
CA ALA A 6 -33.94 19.84 6.63
C ALA A 6 -34.22 19.35 5.20
N MET A 7 -34.53 20.26 4.26
CA MET A 7 -34.69 19.94 2.84
C MET A 7 -33.36 19.56 2.16
N SER A 8 -32.25 20.19 2.54
CA SER A 8 -30.93 19.86 1.98
C SER A 8 -30.46 18.45 2.33
N GLY A 9 -30.79 17.95 3.54
CA GLY A 9 -30.49 16.57 3.94
C GLY A 9 -31.23 15.54 3.09
N ASN A 10 -32.53 15.77 2.84
CA ASN A 10 -33.34 14.90 1.98
C ASN A 10 -32.85 14.89 0.51
N GLY A 11 -32.45 16.06 -0.02
CA GLY A 11 -31.92 16.16 -1.39
C GLY A 11 -30.57 15.47 -1.57
N GLN A 12 -29.68 15.57 -0.58
CA GLN A 12 -28.38 14.88 -0.60
C GLN A 12 -28.55 13.36 -0.55
N ASP A 13 -29.43 12.85 0.31
CA ASP A 13 -29.70 11.41 0.42
C ASP A 13 -30.29 10.85 -0.87
N LEU A 14 -31.24 11.56 -1.50
CA LEU A 14 -31.78 11.19 -2.81
C LEU A 14 -30.70 11.15 -3.89
N ARG A 15 -29.78 12.12 -3.91
CA ARG A 15 -28.70 12.14 -4.89
C ARG A 15 -27.70 11.01 -4.65
N ILE A 16 -27.35 10.72 -3.40
CA ILE A 16 -26.51 9.56 -3.06
C ILE A 16 -27.17 8.26 -3.54
N PHE A 17 -28.49 8.13 -3.34
CA PHE A 17 -29.24 6.97 -3.81
C PHE A 17 -29.27 6.87 -5.35
N GLU A 18 -29.41 7.98 -6.06
CA GLU A 18 -29.32 8.00 -7.52
C GLU A 18 -27.93 7.55 -8.01
N LEU A 19 -26.86 8.11 -7.45
CA LEU A 19 -25.48 7.73 -7.77
C LEU A 19 -25.22 6.24 -7.47
N HIS A 20 -25.78 5.74 -6.37
CA HIS A 20 -25.73 4.32 -6.01
C HIS A 20 -26.40 3.45 -7.08
N LEU A 21 -27.62 3.79 -7.49
CA LEU A 21 -28.36 3.04 -8.51
C LEU A 21 -27.65 3.05 -9.87
N MET A 22 -27.11 4.20 -10.28
CA MET A 22 -26.35 4.31 -11.53
C MET A 22 -25.10 3.43 -11.51
N ALA A 23 -24.32 3.51 -10.43
CA ALA A 23 -23.12 2.67 -10.28
C ALA A 23 -23.48 1.18 -10.20
N ARG A 24 -24.57 0.82 -9.53
CA ARG A 24 -25.05 -0.56 -9.44
C ARG A 24 -25.50 -1.11 -10.79
N ALA A 25 -26.19 -0.30 -11.59
CA ALA A 25 -26.59 -0.67 -12.94
C ALA A 25 -25.36 -0.95 -13.82
N GLU A 26 -24.32 -0.10 -13.71
CA GLU A 26 -23.05 -0.34 -14.40
C GLU A 26 -22.37 -1.62 -13.92
N ILE A 27 -22.22 -1.86 -12.62
CA ILE A 27 -21.62 -3.11 -12.10
C ILE A 27 -22.37 -4.35 -12.60
N ALA A 28 -23.69 -4.28 -12.72
CA ALA A 28 -24.51 -5.41 -13.15
C ALA A 28 -24.49 -5.64 -14.67
N LEU A 29 -24.27 -4.60 -15.48
CA LEU A 29 -24.45 -4.65 -16.94
C LEU A 29 -23.15 -4.47 -17.73
N GLY A 30 -22.17 -3.73 -17.22
CA GLY A 30 -20.88 -3.46 -17.88
C GLY A 30 -20.91 -2.54 -19.11
N GLU A 31 -22.09 -2.00 -19.46
CA GLU A 31 -22.32 -1.34 -20.76
C GLU A 31 -23.03 0.01 -20.63
N THR A 32 -23.23 0.55 -19.42
CA THR A 32 -23.97 1.81 -19.23
C THR A 32 -23.09 3.05 -19.41
N CYS A 33 -21.76 2.89 -19.41
CA CYS A 33 -20.77 3.93 -19.74
C CYS A 33 -20.92 5.20 -18.89
N ILE A 34 -21.15 5.05 -17.59
CA ILE A 34 -21.32 6.20 -16.69
C ILE A 34 -20.01 6.99 -16.52
N GLU A 35 -20.16 8.30 -16.23
CA GLU A 35 -19.06 9.21 -15.88
C GLU A 35 -18.58 8.98 -14.43
N ALA A 36 -18.12 7.76 -14.13
CA ALA A 36 -17.87 7.28 -12.77
C ALA A 36 -16.89 8.16 -11.98
N GLN A 37 -15.86 8.72 -12.63
CA GLN A 37 -14.92 9.65 -12.00
C GLN A 37 -15.59 10.96 -11.56
N SER A 38 -16.48 11.50 -12.40
CA SER A 38 -17.24 12.72 -12.09
C SER A 38 -18.21 12.46 -10.93
N TYR A 39 -18.94 11.36 -11.01
CA TYR A 39 -19.87 10.92 -9.95
C TYR A 39 -19.17 10.62 -8.63
N TYR A 40 -17.98 10.04 -8.66
CA TYR A 40 -17.18 9.84 -7.44
C TYR A 40 -16.80 11.17 -6.78
N ASN A 41 -16.41 12.17 -7.58
CA ASN A 41 -16.07 13.50 -7.07
C ASN A 41 -17.31 14.21 -6.50
N GLU A 42 -18.45 14.08 -7.16
CA GLU A 42 -19.73 14.59 -6.67
C GLU A 42 -20.13 13.93 -5.34
N LEU A 43 -20.08 12.59 -5.26
CA LEU A 43 -20.40 11.82 -4.06
C LEU A 43 -19.57 12.25 -2.85
N ARG A 44 -18.31 12.63 -3.06
CA ARG A 44 -17.43 13.16 -2.00
C ARG A 44 -17.87 14.54 -1.50
N GLY A 45 -18.43 15.38 -2.36
CA GLY A 45 -18.96 16.70 -2.00
C GLY A 45 -20.27 16.64 -1.21
N LEU A 46 -21.04 15.56 -1.33
CA LEU A 46 -22.33 15.37 -0.67
C LEU A 46 -22.22 14.88 0.79
N ALA A 47 -21.03 14.47 1.25
CA ALA A 47 -20.86 13.83 2.55
C ALA A 47 -20.82 14.84 3.71
N GLN A 48 -21.97 15.13 4.33
CA GLN A 48 -22.03 15.92 5.58
C GLN A 48 -22.13 15.08 6.86
N ARG A 49 -22.70 13.87 6.84
CA ARG A 49 -22.82 12.99 8.02
C ARG A 49 -22.82 11.51 7.65
N GLN A 50 -21.83 10.80 8.19
CA GLN A 50 -21.72 9.33 8.27
C GLN A 50 -21.67 8.53 6.95
N HIS A 51 -20.83 7.49 6.97
CA HIS A 51 -20.66 6.52 5.90
C HIS A 51 -21.85 5.54 5.88
N THR A 52 -23.02 6.00 5.40
CA THR A 52 -24.18 5.11 5.21
C THR A 52 -23.82 3.96 4.25
N ARG A 53 -24.56 2.85 4.31
CA ARG A 53 -24.33 1.70 3.40
C ARG A 53 -24.38 2.13 1.94
N ALA A 54 -25.42 2.86 1.55
CA ALA A 54 -25.58 3.37 0.18
C ALA A 54 -24.39 4.24 -0.25
N TRP A 55 -23.90 5.12 0.62
CA TRP A 55 -22.72 5.93 0.31
C TRP A 55 -21.45 5.09 0.16
N LEU A 56 -21.24 4.11 1.04
CA LEU A 56 -20.07 3.21 0.97
C LEU A 56 -20.10 2.36 -0.31
N GLU A 57 -21.22 1.72 -0.60
CA GLU A 57 -21.41 0.92 -1.80
C GLU A 57 -21.22 1.77 -3.07
N ALA A 58 -21.85 2.95 -3.15
CA ALA A 58 -21.67 3.87 -4.28
C ALA A 58 -20.21 4.29 -4.43
N SER A 59 -19.53 4.61 -3.32
CA SER A 59 -18.13 5.01 -3.34
C SER A 59 -17.21 3.88 -3.82
N ILE A 60 -17.47 2.64 -3.43
CA ILE A 60 -16.70 1.46 -3.86
C ILE A 60 -16.95 1.19 -5.35
N MET A 61 -18.21 1.12 -5.77
CA MET A 61 -18.57 0.86 -7.18
C MET A 61 -17.99 1.91 -8.11
N LEU A 62 -18.19 3.21 -7.81
CA LEU A 62 -17.68 4.30 -8.65
C LEU A 62 -16.14 4.32 -8.70
N ALA A 63 -15.48 4.00 -7.59
CA ALA A 63 -14.02 3.86 -7.57
C ALA A 63 -13.56 2.70 -8.46
N ALA A 64 -14.23 1.54 -8.38
CA ALA A 64 -13.93 0.36 -9.17
C ALA A 64 -14.15 0.59 -10.67
N ILE A 65 -15.29 1.16 -11.06
CA ILE A 65 -15.63 1.48 -12.46
C ILE A 65 -14.61 2.45 -13.06
N ALA A 66 -14.28 3.51 -12.34
CA ALA A 66 -13.29 4.50 -12.79
C ALA A 66 -11.83 4.04 -12.59
N LYS A 67 -11.60 2.89 -11.94
CA LYS A 67 -10.28 2.37 -11.54
C LYS A 67 -9.42 3.42 -10.81
N ILE A 68 -10.03 4.09 -9.84
CA ILE A 68 -9.38 5.16 -9.05
C ILE A 68 -9.40 4.85 -7.56
N ARG A 69 -8.54 5.56 -6.81
CA ARG A 69 -8.54 5.58 -5.34
C ARG A 69 -8.60 4.18 -4.70
N PRO A 70 -7.78 3.21 -5.14
CA PRO A 70 -7.88 1.80 -4.73
C PRO A 70 -7.84 1.61 -3.20
N SER A 71 -6.86 2.21 -2.51
CA SER A 71 -6.77 2.14 -1.04
C SER A 71 -7.99 2.74 -0.31
N LYS A 72 -8.69 3.70 -0.94
CA LYS A 72 -9.94 4.24 -0.39
C LYS A 72 -11.12 3.29 -0.62
N ALA A 73 -11.17 2.62 -1.77
CA ALA A 73 -12.15 1.58 -2.04
C ALA A 73 -12.01 0.41 -1.05
N ILE A 74 -10.79 -0.11 -0.82
CA ILE A 74 -10.50 -1.12 0.21
C ILE A 74 -10.93 -0.64 1.60
N SER A 75 -10.54 0.58 1.98
CA SER A 75 -10.97 1.19 3.24
C SER A 75 -12.49 1.25 3.38
N ASN A 76 -13.22 1.53 2.32
CA ASN A 76 -14.67 1.64 2.36
C ASN A 76 -15.30 0.24 2.37
N MET A 77 -14.71 -0.73 1.67
CA MET A 77 -15.10 -2.15 1.70
C MET A 77 -15.04 -2.71 3.13
N MET A 78 -13.96 -2.42 3.85
CA MET A 78 -13.80 -2.81 5.26
C MET A 78 -14.85 -2.18 6.19
N LYS A 79 -15.15 -0.89 5.99
CA LYS A 79 -16.21 -0.21 6.75
C LYS A 79 -17.59 -0.81 6.45
N LEU A 80 -17.84 -1.11 5.18
CA LEU A 80 -19.09 -1.74 4.75
C LEU A 80 -19.23 -3.12 5.38
N ARG A 81 -18.17 -3.95 5.34
CA ARG A 81 -18.13 -5.24 6.00
C ARG A 81 -18.51 -5.14 7.48
N ALA A 82 -17.86 -4.24 8.23
CA ALA A 82 -18.15 -4.03 9.64
C ALA A 82 -19.62 -3.61 9.89
N LEU A 83 -20.22 -2.81 9.00
CA LEU A 83 -21.65 -2.46 9.09
C LEU A 83 -22.57 -3.68 8.86
N HIS A 84 -22.18 -4.62 8.00
CA HIS A 84 -22.92 -5.86 7.76
C HIS A 84 -22.75 -6.85 8.93
N GLU A 85 -21.55 -6.97 9.49
CA GLU A 85 -21.29 -7.78 10.69
C GLU A 85 -22.14 -7.29 11.87
N ASN A 86 -22.15 -5.98 12.14
CA ASN A 86 -22.94 -5.38 13.22
C ASN A 86 -24.45 -5.55 13.06
N SER A 87 -24.93 -5.82 11.84
CA SER A 87 -26.36 -5.99 11.55
C SER A 87 -26.74 -7.42 11.19
N ASN A 88 -25.81 -8.37 11.30
CA ASN A 88 -25.98 -9.77 10.90
C ASN A 88 -26.41 -9.98 9.44
N THR A 89 -25.98 -9.09 8.52
CA THR A 89 -26.30 -9.17 7.08
C THR A 89 -25.09 -9.57 6.23
N GLN A 90 -24.24 -10.47 6.74
CA GLN A 90 -22.99 -10.86 6.08
C GLN A 90 -23.18 -11.43 4.66
N ALA A 91 -24.27 -12.16 4.43
CA ALA A 91 -24.58 -12.73 3.11
C ALA A 91 -24.73 -11.64 2.03
N GLU A 92 -25.33 -10.49 2.37
CA GLU A 92 -25.49 -9.36 1.45
C GLU A 92 -24.14 -8.74 1.09
N PHE A 93 -23.25 -8.59 2.08
CA PHE A 93 -21.89 -8.10 1.85
C PHE A 93 -21.13 -9.03 0.91
N ASN A 94 -21.20 -10.35 1.14
CA ASN A 94 -20.49 -11.32 0.30
C ASN A 94 -20.97 -11.24 -1.16
N VAL A 95 -22.28 -11.09 -1.40
CA VAL A 95 -22.82 -10.89 -2.75
C VAL A 95 -22.28 -9.61 -3.38
N PHE A 96 -22.29 -8.51 -2.64
CA PHE A 96 -21.75 -7.24 -3.11
C PHE A 96 -20.25 -7.34 -3.44
N GLU A 97 -19.46 -7.95 -2.56
CA GLU A 97 -18.02 -8.14 -2.74
C GLU A 97 -17.74 -9.00 -3.98
N THR A 98 -18.48 -10.09 -4.18
CA THR A 98 -18.38 -10.93 -5.39
C THR A 98 -18.71 -10.14 -6.65
N GLN A 99 -19.77 -9.32 -6.65
CA GLN A 99 -20.11 -8.48 -7.82
C GLN A 99 -19.00 -7.52 -8.21
N ILE A 100 -18.33 -6.90 -7.22
CA ILE A 100 -17.17 -6.03 -7.49
C ILE A 100 -16.00 -6.83 -8.08
N LYS A 101 -15.71 -8.01 -7.52
CA LYS A 101 -14.64 -8.89 -8.01
C LYS A 101 -14.90 -9.35 -9.45
N ASP A 102 -16.13 -9.79 -9.73
CA ASP A 102 -16.54 -10.26 -11.06
C ASP A 102 -16.48 -9.13 -12.10
N TYR A 103 -16.91 -7.92 -11.73
CA TYR A 103 -16.84 -6.75 -12.62
C TYR A 103 -15.40 -6.34 -12.93
N LEU A 104 -14.50 -6.42 -11.95
CA LEU A 104 -13.10 -6.03 -12.13
C LEU A 104 -12.29 -7.06 -12.90
N ALA A 105 -12.70 -8.32 -12.91
CA ALA A 105 -11.97 -9.42 -13.54
C ALA A 105 -11.52 -9.07 -14.99
N PRO A 106 -10.25 -9.34 -15.35
CA PRO A 106 -9.25 -10.09 -14.58
C PRO A 106 -8.49 -9.27 -13.53
N LEU A 107 -8.83 -8.00 -13.31
CA LEU A 107 -8.15 -7.16 -12.33
C LEU A 107 -8.61 -7.44 -10.90
N ILE A 108 -7.67 -7.30 -9.97
CA ILE A 108 -7.82 -7.48 -8.52
C ILE A 108 -7.61 -6.12 -7.87
N LEU A 109 -8.57 -5.69 -7.05
CA LEU A 109 -8.45 -4.48 -6.25
C LEU A 109 -7.49 -4.74 -5.07
N THR A 110 -6.38 -4.01 -5.02
CA THR A 110 -5.40 -4.03 -3.92
C THR A 110 -5.32 -2.66 -3.25
N ASN A 111 -4.49 -2.51 -2.21
CA ASN A 111 -4.23 -1.18 -1.64
C ASN A 111 -3.41 -0.28 -2.59
N HIS A 112 -2.61 -0.89 -3.48
CA HIS A 112 -1.64 -0.22 -4.34
C HIS A 112 -2.20 0.03 -5.75
N GLY A 113 -3.25 -0.69 -6.17
CA GLY A 113 -3.78 -0.55 -7.51
C GLY A 113 -4.96 -1.46 -7.84
N TYR A 114 -5.23 -1.53 -9.15
CA TYR A 114 -6.05 -2.56 -9.77
C TYR A 114 -5.09 -3.44 -10.58
N ARG A 115 -4.75 -4.62 -10.06
CA ARG A 115 -3.63 -5.45 -10.55
C ARG A 115 -4.09 -6.68 -11.29
N GLU A 116 -3.25 -7.23 -12.16
CA GLU A 116 -3.53 -8.49 -12.85
C GLU A 116 -3.17 -9.71 -11.99
N GLU A 117 -2.18 -9.58 -11.11
CA GLU A 117 -1.78 -10.64 -10.18
C GLU A 117 -1.54 -10.09 -8.77
N ILE A 118 -1.63 -10.99 -7.79
CA ILE A 118 -1.24 -10.84 -6.39
C ILE A 118 -0.38 -12.05 -6.01
N PHE A 119 0.23 -12.07 -4.83
CA PHE A 119 1.07 -13.20 -4.43
C PHE A 119 0.33 -14.55 -4.44
N ALA A 120 -0.97 -14.61 -4.15
CA ALA A 120 -1.75 -15.86 -4.18
C ALA A 120 -1.74 -16.55 -5.57
N THR A 121 -1.58 -15.78 -6.65
CA THR A 121 -1.64 -16.27 -8.03
C THR A 121 -0.33 -16.15 -8.78
N ALA A 122 0.66 -15.46 -8.22
CA ALA A 122 1.95 -15.20 -8.85
C ALA A 122 2.91 -16.39 -8.73
N ASP A 123 3.89 -16.45 -9.63
CA ASP A 123 5.02 -17.38 -9.55
C ASP A 123 6.05 -16.89 -8.52
N HIS A 124 6.03 -17.46 -7.32
CA HIS A 124 6.95 -17.09 -6.23
C HIS A 124 8.41 -17.35 -6.58
N ASP A 125 8.72 -18.38 -7.37
CA ASP A 125 10.09 -18.66 -7.78
C ASP A 125 10.60 -17.54 -8.70
N ALA A 126 9.79 -17.10 -9.65
CA ALA A 126 10.12 -15.98 -10.53
C ALA A 126 10.34 -14.67 -9.74
N ILE A 127 9.51 -14.41 -8.73
CA ILE A 127 9.66 -13.27 -7.81
C ILE A 127 11.02 -13.33 -7.12
N TRP A 128 11.34 -14.44 -6.46
CA TRP A 128 12.60 -14.56 -5.71
C TRP A 128 13.84 -14.55 -6.60
N VAL A 129 13.77 -15.10 -7.81
CA VAL A 129 14.86 -15.01 -8.79
C VAL A 129 15.15 -13.54 -9.15
N GLN A 130 14.11 -12.76 -9.43
CA GLN A 130 14.26 -11.34 -9.77
C GLN A 130 14.78 -10.53 -8.58
N VAL A 131 14.23 -10.76 -7.38
CA VAL A 131 14.71 -10.13 -6.13
C VAL A 131 16.19 -10.46 -5.91
N ASP A 132 16.62 -11.69 -6.12
CA ASP A 132 18.00 -12.10 -5.95
C ASP A 132 18.96 -11.45 -6.97
N ILE A 133 18.51 -11.21 -8.20
CA ILE A 133 19.27 -10.43 -9.21
C ILE A 133 19.52 -9.00 -8.71
N HIS A 134 18.47 -8.34 -8.19
CA HIS A 134 18.57 -6.98 -7.66
C HIS A 134 19.51 -6.91 -6.47
N LEU A 135 19.31 -7.80 -5.50
CA LEU A 135 20.09 -7.84 -4.27
C LEU A 135 21.56 -8.16 -4.53
N ARG A 136 21.87 -9.08 -5.46
CA ARG A 136 23.26 -9.33 -5.87
C ARG A 136 23.90 -8.10 -6.51
N THR A 137 23.16 -7.34 -7.30
CA THR A 137 23.66 -6.12 -7.95
C THR A 137 23.96 -5.03 -6.92
N LEU A 138 23.03 -4.79 -5.99
CA LEU A 138 23.19 -3.83 -4.91
C LEU A 138 24.34 -4.20 -3.95
N ARG A 139 24.44 -5.48 -3.56
CA ARG A 139 25.54 -5.99 -2.72
C ARG A 139 26.90 -5.82 -3.38
N ARG A 140 27.00 -6.04 -4.70
CA ARG A 140 28.24 -5.77 -5.46
C ARG A 140 28.61 -4.29 -5.51
N ALA A 141 27.62 -3.39 -5.42
CA ALA A 141 27.84 -1.96 -5.30
C ALA A 141 28.18 -1.52 -3.85
N GLY A 142 28.29 -2.47 -2.91
CA GLY A 142 28.69 -2.23 -1.52
C GLY A 142 27.52 -2.02 -0.56
N TYR A 143 26.28 -2.11 -1.02
CA TYR A 143 25.10 -1.85 -0.20
C TYR A 143 24.61 -3.09 0.53
N GLU A 144 24.21 -2.91 1.79
CA GLU A 144 23.43 -3.90 2.52
C GLU A 144 21.94 -3.67 2.25
N VAL A 145 21.20 -4.74 1.98
CA VAL A 145 19.77 -4.68 1.64
C VAL A 145 19.06 -5.83 2.31
N PHE A 146 17.90 -5.56 2.92
CA PHE A 146 17.12 -6.50 3.71
C PHE A 146 15.62 -6.44 3.39
N LEU A 147 14.89 -7.50 3.74
CA LEU A 147 13.43 -7.55 3.59
C LEU A 147 12.78 -6.55 4.54
N ASN A 148 11.80 -5.80 4.06
CA ASN A 148 11.14 -4.74 4.80
C ASN A 148 9.61 -4.93 4.80
N SER A 149 8.90 -4.15 5.61
CA SER A 149 7.43 -3.98 5.58
C SER A 149 6.63 -5.28 5.34
N GLY A 150 5.75 -5.34 4.34
CA GLY A 150 4.80 -6.45 4.14
C GLY A 150 5.51 -7.76 3.81
N THR A 151 6.61 -7.65 3.06
CA THR A 151 7.48 -8.79 2.75
C THR A 151 8.15 -9.36 4.01
N LEU A 152 8.71 -8.53 4.87
CA LEU A 152 9.29 -8.96 6.14
C LEU A 152 8.22 -9.59 7.04
N LEU A 153 7.04 -8.95 7.12
CA LEU A 153 5.92 -9.41 7.94
C LEU A 153 5.48 -10.82 7.54
N GLY A 154 5.24 -11.05 6.25
CA GLY A 154 4.86 -12.36 5.74
C GLY A 154 5.91 -13.43 6.07
N ILE A 155 7.18 -13.14 5.79
CA ILE A 155 8.27 -14.11 6.00
C ILE A 155 8.46 -14.45 7.48
N VAL A 156 8.31 -13.49 8.39
CA VAL A 156 8.52 -13.71 9.83
C VAL A 156 7.29 -14.33 10.49
N ARG A 157 6.08 -13.85 10.16
CA ARG A 157 4.83 -14.30 10.78
C ARG A 157 4.34 -15.62 10.20
N ASP A 158 4.30 -15.71 8.88
CA ASP A 158 3.58 -16.76 8.14
C ASP A 158 4.52 -17.69 7.37
N ALA A 159 5.84 -17.41 7.37
CA ALA A 159 6.84 -18.14 6.59
C ALA A 159 6.60 -18.12 5.06
N GLN A 160 5.90 -17.10 4.56
CA GLN A 160 5.57 -16.94 3.14
C GLN A 160 5.26 -15.47 2.80
N LEU A 161 5.20 -15.11 1.52
CA LEU A 161 4.64 -13.83 1.09
C LEU A 161 3.14 -13.78 1.42
N ILE A 162 2.61 -12.60 1.74
CA ILE A 162 1.21 -12.43 2.12
C ILE A 162 0.33 -12.55 0.86
N ASP A 163 -0.50 -13.59 0.77
CA ASP A 163 -1.29 -13.92 -0.44
C ASP A 163 -2.00 -12.75 -1.13
N HIS A 164 -2.50 -11.78 -0.37
CA HIS A 164 -3.25 -10.64 -0.89
C HIS A 164 -2.42 -9.38 -1.17
N ASP A 165 -1.10 -9.42 -0.92
CA ASP A 165 -0.17 -8.36 -1.30
C ASP A 165 0.22 -8.44 -2.78
N ASP A 166 0.69 -7.32 -3.32
CA ASP A 166 1.04 -7.15 -4.74
C ASP A 166 2.44 -6.57 -4.99
N ASP A 167 3.24 -6.38 -3.94
CA ASP A 167 4.60 -5.85 -4.03
C ASP A 167 5.60 -6.49 -3.05
N VAL A 168 6.88 -6.43 -3.43
CA VAL A 168 8.01 -6.82 -2.58
C VAL A 168 8.66 -5.57 -2.01
N ASP A 169 8.76 -5.51 -0.68
CA ASP A 169 9.38 -4.41 0.04
C ASP A 169 10.83 -4.74 0.43
N LEU A 170 11.78 -3.90 0.00
CA LEU A 170 13.20 -4.00 0.34
C LEU A 170 13.69 -2.70 0.96
N ALA A 171 14.53 -2.77 1.99
CA ALA A 171 15.22 -1.59 2.54
C ALA A 171 16.72 -1.68 2.27
N ILE A 172 17.33 -0.56 1.88
CA ILE A 172 18.77 -0.44 1.60
C ILE A 172 19.44 0.48 2.61
N MET A 173 20.51 -0.01 3.24
CA MET A 173 21.33 0.77 4.16
C MET A 173 22.25 1.71 3.40
N LEU A 174 21.97 3.00 3.51
CA LEU A 174 22.81 4.10 3.05
C LEU A 174 23.97 4.33 4.03
N TRP A 175 25.04 4.94 3.54
CA TRP A 175 26.19 5.34 4.39
C TRP A 175 25.99 6.68 5.08
N ALA A 176 24.88 7.37 4.78
CA ALA A 176 24.47 8.61 5.41
C ALA A 176 24.36 8.51 6.94
N ASN A 177 24.72 9.60 7.62
CA ASN A 177 24.55 9.76 9.07
C ASN A 177 23.54 10.87 9.45
N SER A 178 22.79 11.38 8.48
CA SER A 178 21.73 12.38 8.65
C SER A 178 20.65 12.23 7.58
N ALA A 179 19.50 12.87 7.78
CA ALA A 179 18.40 12.87 6.81
C ALA A 179 18.78 13.57 5.49
N GLU A 180 19.57 14.65 5.57
CA GLU A 180 20.05 15.41 4.41
C GLU A 180 21.05 14.58 3.60
N GLU A 181 22.03 13.95 4.27
CA GLU A 181 22.98 13.04 3.61
C GLU A 181 22.26 11.83 2.99
N ALA A 182 21.22 11.31 3.67
CA ALA A 182 20.43 10.22 3.15
C ALA A 182 19.67 10.62 1.88
N ALA A 183 19.12 11.84 1.83
CA ALA A 183 18.45 12.36 0.63
C ALA A 183 19.42 12.58 -0.53
N GLU A 184 20.62 13.12 -0.26
CA GLU A 184 21.68 13.29 -1.26
C GLU A 184 22.13 11.93 -1.82
N GLU A 185 22.43 10.97 -0.95
CA GLU A 185 22.86 9.64 -1.35
C GLU A 185 21.75 8.89 -2.10
N TRP A 186 20.50 8.98 -1.62
CA TRP A 186 19.35 8.38 -2.27
C TRP A 186 19.16 8.93 -3.69
N THR A 187 19.28 10.24 -3.87
CA THR A 187 19.22 10.88 -5.19
C THR A 187 20.35 10.41 -6.09
N ALA A 188 21.57 10.31 -5.57
CA ALA A 188 22.73 9.82 -6.33
C ALA A 188 22.64 8.33 -6.67
N LEU A 189 22.07 7.51 -5.78
CA LEU A 189 21.84 6.08 -5.97
C LEU A 189 20.95 5.83 -7.19
N ARG A 190 19.98 6.71 -7.46
CA ARG A 190 19.11 6.59 -8.64
C ARG A 190 19.88 6.43 -9.94
N ALA A 191 20.93 7.24 -10.13
CA ALA A 191 21.77 7.14 -11.32
C ALA A 191 22.51 5.80 -11.41
N LYS A 192 22.97 5.25 -10.27
CA LYS A 192 23.60 3.92 -10.21
C LYS A 192 22.60 2.81 -10.56
N LEU A 193 21.39 2.87 -10.01
CA LEU A 193 20.32 1.89 -10.30
C LEU A 193 19.98 1.88 -11.80
N ILE A 194 19.88 3.05 -12.44
CA ILE A 194 19.67 3.18 -13.89
C ILE A 194 20.83 2.55 -14.65
N ALA A 195 22.07 2.88 -14.28
CA ALA A 195 23.27 2.35 -14.94
C ALA A 195 23.39 0.82 -14.83
N HIS A 196 22.79 0.21 -13.80
CA HIS A 196 22.74 -1.23 -13.58
C HIS A 196 21.47 -1.91 -14.12
N ASP A 197 20.64 -1.20 -14.89
CA ASP A 197 19.39 -1.73 -15.48
C ASP A 197 18.37 -2.22 -14.45
N LEU A 198 18.44 -1.67 -13.23
CA LEU A 198 17.55 -2.01 -12.12
C LEU A 198 16.24 -1.22 -12.13
N PHE A 199 16.08 -0.27 -13.04
CA PHE A 199 14.84 0.47 -13.25
C PHE A 199 14.17 0.04 -14.55
N GLU A 200 12.85 0.07 -14.55
CA GLU A 200 12.11 0.20 -15.81
C GLU A 200 12.04 1.66 -16.22
N ALA A 201 12.12 1.91 -17.53
CA ALA A 201 12.00 3.25 -18.06
C ALA A 201 10.65 3.87 -17.67
N ASP A 202 10.69 5.13 -17.25
CA ASP A 202 9.52 6.02 -17.18
C ASP A 202 8.42 5.63 -16.17
N VAL A 203 8.78 5.07 -15.00
CA VAL A 203 7.82 4.89 -13.90
C VAL A 203 7.85 6.12 -12.97
N PRO A 204 6.78 6.93 -12.89
CA PRO A 204 6.66 7.98 -11.88
C PRO A 204 6.59 7.32 -10.50
N GLY A 205 7.59 7.54 -9.67
CA GLY A 205 7.63 7.06 -8.28
C GLY A 205 7.46 8.22 -7.28
N MET A 206 7.13 7.89 -6.04
CA MET A 206 7.34 8.84 -4.94
C MET A 206 8.86 9.06 -4.78
N PRO A 207 9.36 10.31 -4.64
CA PRO A 207 10.80 10.56 -4.52
C PRO A 207 11.50 9.71 -3.44
N GLY A 208 10.81 9.44 -2.33
CA GLY A 208 11.33 8.62 -1.22
C GLY A 208 11.25 7.09 -1.40
N ILE A 209 10.71 6.58 -2.51
CA ILE A 209 10.57 5.13 -2.77
C ILE A 209 10.93 4.85 -4.24
N TYR A 210 11.89 3.97 -4.46
CA TYR A 210 12.31 3.60 -5.81
C TYR A 210 11.68 2.27 -6.21
N LYS A 211 10.95 2.30 -7.32
CA LYS A 211 10.39 1.09 -7.94
C LYS A 211 11.47 0.41 -8.77
N LEU A 212 12.02 -0.68 -8.28
CA LEU A 212 12.95 -1.50 -9.05
C LEU A 212 12.18 -2.22 -10.17
N ARG A 213 12.94 -2.76 -11.12
CA ARG A 213 12.41 -3.56 -12.23
C ARG A 213 11.59 -4.72 -11.67
N ARG A 214 10.32 -4.78 -12.06
CA ARG A 214 9.31 -5.69 -11.50
C ARG A 214 9.64 -7.17 -11.76
N ALA A 215 9.01 -8.07 -11.03
CA ALA A 215 9.00 -9.50 -11.30
C ALA A 215 7.66 -9.90 -11.93
N GLY A 216 7.61 -10.05 -13.26
CA GLY A 216 6.34 -10.27 -13.95
C GLY A 216 5.44 -9.04 -13.82
N THR A 217 4.35 -9.12 -13.06
CA THR A 217 3.48 -7.97 -12.75
C THR A 217 3.70 -7.39 -11.34
N ILE A 218 4.49 -8.06 -10.51
CA ILE A 218 4.74 -7.72 -9.10
C ILE A 218 5.78 -6.63 -8.96
N GLU A 219 5.41 -5.53 -8.29
CA GLU A 219 6.30 -4.41 -8.05
C GLU A 219 7.36 -4.77 -6.99
N ILE A 220 8.53 -4.14 -7.07
CA ILE A 220 9.59 -4.29 -6.07
C ILE A 220 9.98 -2.89 -5.61
N ASP A 221 9.55 -2.53 -4.41
CA ASP A 221 9.78 -1.22 -3.83
C ASP A 221 11.04 -1.22 -2.96
N LEU A 222 11.91 -0.24 -3.20
CA LEU A 222 13.15 -0.02 -2.47
C LEU A 222 13.02 1.23 -1.61
N PHE A 223 13.30 1.06 -0.32
CA PHE A 223 13.19 2.10 0.70
C PHE A 223 14.57 2.46 1.26
N PRO A 224 14.88 3.76 1.48
CA PRO A 224 16.11 4.17 2.10
C PRO A 224 16.09 3.88 3.60
N ALA A 225 17.21 3.36 4.10
CA ALA A 225 17.50 3.22 5.51
C ALA A 225 18.87 3.82 5.83
N TRP A 226 19.03 4.44 7.00
CA TRP A 226 20.30 5.01 7.45
C TRP A 226 20.40 4.98 8.97
N LEU A 227 21.60 5.24 9.48
CA LEU A 227 21.83 5.45 10.90
C LEU A 227 21.97 6.95 11.17
N GLN A 228 21.45 7.42 12.29
CA GLN A 228 21.72 8.77 12.77
C GLN A 228 21.75 8.70 14.29
N ASP A 229 22.86 9.13 14.89
CA ASP A 229 23.08 9.08 16.34
C ASP A 229 22.82 7.69 16.97
N ASP A 230 23.31 6.63 16.31
CA ASP A 230 23.13 5.21 16.68
C ASP A 230 21.67 4.72 16.66
N ARG A 231 20.79 5.50 16.01
CA ARG A 231 19.39 5.14 15.80
C ARG A 231 19.12 4.86 14.33
N VAL A 232 18.26 3.87 14.10
CA VAL A 232 17.89 3.47 12.75
C VAL A 232 16.76 4.34 12.23
N PHE A 233 16.87 4.71 10.96
CA PHE A 233 15.82 5.34 10.20
C PHE A 233 15.53 4.47 8.98
N VAL A 234 14.26 4.12 8.75
CA VAL A 234 13.77 3.43 7.55
C VAL A 234 12.52 4.16 7.10
N TYR A 235 12.59 4.88 5.99
CA TYR A 235 11.41 5.56 5.45
C TYR A 235 10.38 4.51 4.99
N PRO A 236 9.07 4.69 5.27
CA PRO A 236 8.44 5.77 6.03
C PRO A 236 8.16 5.43 7.51
N HIS A 237 8.55 4.26 8.00
CA HIS A 237 8.02 3.70 9.25
C HIS A 237 8.87 3.94 10.49
N THR A 238 10.18 3.64 10.44
CA THR A 238 11.08 3.70 11.60
C THR A 238 11.79 5.05 11.61
N SER A 239 11.52 5.93 12.58
CA SER A 239 12.17 7.24 12.68
C SER A 239 12.91 7.39 14.01
N GLY A 240 13.94 6.55 14.20
CA GLY A 240 14.78 6.54 15.39
C GLY A 240 14.27 5.69 16.56
N GLY A 241 13.20 4.90 16.37
CA GLY A 241 12.64 4.02 17.39
C GLY A 241 13.49 2.79 17.71
N LEU A 242 14.44 2.45 16.84
CA LEU A 242 15.33 1.29 16.96
C LEU A 242 16.79 1.74 17.11
N ALA A 243 17.58 1.01 17.89
CA ALA A 243 19.03 1.13 17.92
C ALA A 243 19.67 0.40 16.74
N ALA A 244 20.92 0.72 16.40
CA ALA A 244 21.64 0.04 15.32
C ALA A 244 21.69 -1.48 15.52
N GLU A 245 21.90 -1.96 16.75
CA GLU A 245 21.94 -3.38 17.11
C GLU A 245 20.61 -4.13 16.95
N ASP A 246 19.48 -3.42 16.85
CA ASP A 246 18.18 -4.02 16.57
C ASP A 246 18.08 -4.51 15.12
N VAL A 247 18.91 -3.95 14.23
CA VAL A 247 18.85 -4.17 12.78
C VAL A 247 20.13 -4.78 12.24
N LEU A 248 21.28 -4.32 12.71
CA LEU A 248 22.59 -4.76 12.25
C LEU A 248 23.29 -5.60 13.34
N PRO A 249 24.09 -6.62 12.98
CA PRO A 249 24.33 -7.09 11.61
C PRO A 249 23.12 -7.85 11.04
N LEU A 250 22.87 -7.68 9.75
CA LEU A 250 21.81 -8.41 9.05
C LEU A 250 22.01 -9.93 9.13
N GLN A 251 20.92 -10.68 9.19
CA GLN A 251 20.92 -12.13 9.33
C GLN A 251 20.27 -12.81 8.11
N PRO A 252 20.78 -13.95 7.62
CA PRO A 252 20.15 -14.66 6.51
C PRO A 252 18.84 -15.32 6.94
N CYS A 253 17.77 -15.10 6.17
CA CYS A 253 16.52 -15.82 6.30
C CYS A 253 16.72 -17.29 5.88
N ARG A 254 16.24 -18.23 6.70
CA ARG A 254 16.35 -19.67 6.39
C ARG A 254 15.49 -20.10 5.21
N LEU A 255 14.42 -19.37 4.91
CA LEU A 255 13.45 -19.72 3.87
C LEU A 255 13.89 -19.17 2.51
N THR A 256 14.23 -17.88 2.46
CA THR A 256 14.51 -17.17 1.20
C THR A 256 16.00 -16.95 0.95
N GLY A 257 16.86 -17.16 1.96
CA GLY A 257 18.27 -16.79 1.93
C GLY A 257 18.52 -15.27 1.98
N GLN A 258 17.46 -14.45 1.93
CA GLN A 258 17.59 -12.99 1.92
C GLN A 258 17.81 -12.44 3.33
N ALA A 259 18.44 -11.27 3.40
CA ALA A 259 18.81 -10.67 4.66
C ALA A 259 17.59 -10.13 5.41
N LEU A 260 17.58 -10.34 6.72
CA LEU A 260 16.62 -9.84 7.69
C LEU A 260 17.37 -8.89 8.66
N PRO A 261 16.66 -7.95 9.30
CA PRO A 261 17.16 -7.27 10.49
C PRO A 261 17.62 -8.28 11.56
N ALA A 262 18.56 -7.89 12.43
CA ALA A 262 19.04 -8.72 13.54
C ALA A 262 17.90 -9.20 14.46
N PHE A 263 16.93 -8.32 14.74
CA PHE A 263 15.71 -8.61 15.49
C PHE A 263 14.49 -8.19 14.68
N PRO A 264 14.05 -9.00 13.70
CA PRO A 264 12.98 -8.62 12.78
C PRO A 264 11.66 -8.31 13.50
N GLU A 265 11.39 -8.99 14.62
CA GLU A 265 10.18 -8.77 15.44
C GLU A 265 10.15 -7.35 16.03
N ARG A 266 11.31 -6.77 16.38
CA ARG A 266 11.39 -5.38 16.88
C ARG A 266 11.06 -4.39 15.78
N MET A 267 11.56 -4.64 14.56
CA MET A 267 11.24 -3.80 13.41
C MET A 267 9.76 -3.90 13.01
N LEU A 268 9.18 -5.10 13.05
CA LEU A 268 7.75 -5.29 12.80
C LEU A 268 6.88 -4.60 13.85
N ALA A 269 7.28 -4.64 15.13
CA ALA A 269 6.61 -3.92 16.20
C ALA A 269 6.69 -2.39 16.02
N GLU A 270 7.82 -1.86 15.53
CA GLU A 270 7.97 -0.43 15.22
C GLU A 270 7.08 -0.01 14.03
N ASN A 271 6.97 -0.84 12.99
CA ASN A 271 6.19 -0.53 11.79
C ASN A 271 4.67 -0.70 12.00
N TYR A 272 4.25 -1.84 12.54
CA TYR A 272 2.84 -2.24 12.63
C TYR A 272 2.25 -2.10 14.05
N GLY A 273 3.08 -1.83 15.05
CA GLY A 273 2.68 -1.78 16.46
C GLY A 273 2.79 -3.14 17.18
N PRO A 274 2.55 -3.17 18.50
CA PRO A 274 2.77 -4.36 19.33
C PRO A 274 1.84 -5.56 19.00
N GLY A 275 0.79 -5.35 18.21
CA GLY A 275 -0.16 -6.39 17.80
C GLY A 275 0.15 -7.06 16.46
N TRP A 276 1.32 -6.79 15.85
CA TRP A 276 1.67 -7.19 14.48
C TRP A 276 1.55 -8.70 14.19
N GLU A 277 1.72 -9.53 15.22
CA GLU A 277 1.61 -11.00 15.13
C GLU A 277 0.19 -11.45 14.75
N THR A 278 -0.83 -10.65 15.06
CA THR A 278 -2.22 -10.92 14.67
C THR A 278 -2.55 -10.10 13.43
N PRO A 279 -2.99 -10.72 12.31
CA PRO A 279 -3.43 -9.98 11.14
C PRO A 279 -4.51 -8.95 11.51
N ASP A 280 -4.26 -7.68 11.18
CA ASP A 280 -5.25 -6.61 11.27
C ASP A 280 -5.68 -6.22 9.85
N PRO A 281 -6.84 -6.73 9.37
CA PRO A 281 -7.36 -6.35 8.07
C PRO A 281 -7.58 -4.85 7.97
N LEU A 282 -7.84 -4.14 9.07
CA LEU A 282 -8.14 -2.72 9.07
C LEU A 282 -6.89 -1.83 9.14
N PHE A 283 -5.69 -2.43 9.15
CA PHE A 283 -4.44 -1.72 9.26
C PHE A 283 -4.33 -0.67 8.15
N LYS A 284 -3.91 0.53 8.55
CA LYS A 284 -3.59 1.62 7.62
C LYS A 284 -2.35 2.32 8.07
N PHE A 285 -1.38 2.35 7.17
CA PHE A 285 -0.16 3.08 7.41
C PHE A 285 -0.46 4.60 7.54
N PRO A 286 -0.03 5.26 8.64
CA PRO A 286 -0.36 6.66 8.91
C PRO A 286 0.55 7.62 8.13
N TRP A 287 0.43 7.63 6.80
CA TRP A 287 1.27 8.41 5.87
C TRP A 287 1.46 9.88 6.25
N ALA A 288 0.42 10.57 6.70
CA ALA A 288 0.53 11.98 7.07
C ALA A 288 1.45 12.20 8.30
N ALA A 289 1.38 11.30 9.29
CA ALA A 289 2.26 11.35 10.45
C ALA A 289 3.68 10.92 10.05
N ALA A 290 3.81 9.88 9.22
CA ALA A 290 5.11 9.44 8.70
C ALA A 290 5.83 10.56 7.94
N ASN A 291 5.17 11.20 6.97
CA ASN A 291 5.74 12.30 6.19
C ASN A 291 6.18 13.47 7.08
N LYS A 292 5.46 13.73 8.18
CA LYS A 292 5.88 14.75 9.15
C LYS A 292 7.15 14.35 9.92
N ARG A 293 7.28 13.08 10.31
CA ARG A 293 8.49 12.56 11.00
C ARG A 293 9.70 12.58 10.08
N PHE A 294 9.49 12.31 8.79
CA PHE A 294 10.52 12.28 7.75
C PHE A 294 10.64 13.57 6.95
N ALA A 295 10.07 14.68 7.43
CA ALA A 295 10.11 15.95 6.73
C ALA A 295 11.54 16.38 6.36
N PRO A 296 12.57 16.26 7.24
CA PRO A 296 13.94 16.63 6.85
C PRO A 296 14.46 15.84 5.63
N PHE A 297 14.21 14.53 5.58
CA PHE A 297 14.60 13.70 4.44
C PHE A 297 13.82 14.07 3.17
N LEU A 298 12.49 14.21 3.29
CA LEU A 298 11.62 14.47 2.15
C LEU A 298 11.84 15.87 1.54
N GLU A 299 12.05 16.89 2.38
CA GLU A 299 12.33 18.26 1.93
C GLU A 299 13.68 18.36 1.21
N SER A 300 14.65 17.52 1.58
CA SER A 300 15.97 17.45 0.93
C SER A 300 15.97 16.70 -0.40
N LEU A 301 14.91 15.96 -0.76
CA LEU A 301 14.82 15.28 -2.06
C LEU A 301 14.44 16.21 -3.23
N GLY A 302 13.92 17.41 -2.94
CA GLY A 302 13.47 18.39 -3.94
C GLY A 302 11.96 18.43 -4.14
#